data_AF-A0A063ZDK1-F1
#
_entry.id   AF-A0A063ZDK1-F1
#
_cell.length_a   1.000
_cell.length_b   1.000
_cell.length_c   1.000
_cell.angle_alpha   90.00
_cell.angle_beta   90.00
_cell.angle_gamma   90.00
#
_symmetry.space_group_name_H-M   'P 1'
#
loop_
_entity.id
_entity.type
_entity.pdbx_description
1 polymer ?
#
loop_
_entity_poly.entity_id
_entity_poly.type
_entity_poly.pdbx_seq_one_letter_code
_entity_poly.pdbx_strand_id
1 'polypeptide(L)'
;MENGKIYKTVHGALNRLDELTDPIRLDREKHDIDAYLFAVERMAKSAMKKDELREAHRLLDLRGSIDGSDGEGRNVEIPRSDALRLSVTLHSYREKLLDNGDEVSASDVERSVTIIDQKLEQRSAEMGSEDQ
;
A
#
# COMPACT_ATOMS: atom_id res chain seq x y z
N MET A 1 -22.56 2.30 -29.35
CA MET A 1 -21.63 2.90 -28.37
C MET A 1 -20.80 1.76 -27.78
N GLU A 2 -19.53 1.65 -28.20
CA GLU A 2 -18.58 0.62 -27.75
C GLU A 2 -18.10 0.93 -26.33
N ASN A 3 -18.71 0.32 -25.31
CA ASN A 3 -18.23 0.37 -23.91
C ASN A 3 -17.25 -0.80 -23.58
N GLY A 4 -16.61 -1.39 -24.58
CA GLY A 4 -15.93 -2.69 -24.44
C GLY A 4 -14.40 -2.69 -24.34
N LYS A 5 -13.71 -1.54 -24.31
CA LYS A 5 -12.25 -1.48 -24.55
C LYS A 5 -11.38 -0.90 -23.42
N ILE A 6 -11.92 -0.64 -22.23
CA ILE A 6 -11.14 0.00 -21.13
C ILE A 6 -10.50 -1.04 -20.17
N TYR A 7 -10.74 -2.35 -20.36
CA TYR A 7 -10.54 -3.38 -19.33
C TYR A 7 -9.29 -4.28 -19.44
N LYS A 8 -8.21 -3.88 -20.11
CA LYS A 8 -7.13 -4.84 -20.42
C LYS A 8 -5.90 -4.82 -19.52
N THR A 9 -5.83 -4.01 -18.46
CA THR A 9 -4.62 -3.94 -17.61
C THR A 9 -4.94 -3.90 -16.12
N VAL A 10 -4.11 -4.59 -15.32
CA VAL A 10 -4.15 -4.59 -13.85
C VAL A 10 -4.15 -3.17 -13.27
N HIS A 11 -3.43 -2.25 -13.92
CA HIS A 11 -3.39 -0.83 -13.55
C HIS A 11 -4.76 -0.13 -13.68
N GLY A 12 -5.56 -0.47 -14.70
CA GLY A 12 -6.90 0.07 -14.87
C GLY A 12 -7.87 -0.40 -13.79
N ALA A 13 -7.72 -1.65 -13.32
CA ALA A 13 -8.52 -2.19 -12.23
C ALA A 13 -8.17 -1.52 -10.88
N LEU A 14 -6.88 -1.27 -10.63
CA LEU A 14 -6.41 -0.64 -9.40
C LEU A 14 -6.83 0.83 -9.30
N ASN A 15 -6.77 1.60 -10.38
CA ASN A 15 -7.22 3.00 -10.33
C ASN A 15 -8.74 3.10 -10.06
N ARG A 16 -9.54 2.18 -10.61
CA ARG A 16 -10.99 2.16 -10.36
C ARG A 16 -11.32 1.74 -8.92
N LEU A 17 -10.44 0.99 -8.26
CA LEU A 17 -10.61 0.67 -6.85
C LEU A 17 -10.58 1.96 -6.01
N ASP A 18 -9.67 2.88 -6.30
CA ASP A 18 -9.56 4.15 -5.56
C ASP A 18 -10.76 5.08 -5.81
N GLU A 19 -11.42 4.97 -6.97
CA GLU A 19 -12.67 5.71 -7.25
C GLU A 19 -13.87 5.16 -6.48
N LEU A 20 -13.83 3.88 -6.12
CA LEU A 20 -14.96 3.15 -5.53
C LEU A 20 -14.80 2.89 -4.03
N THR A 21 -13.65 3.21 -3.45
CA THR A 21 -13.35 2.88 -2.05
C THR A 21 -12.66 4.04 -1.35
N ASP A 22 -12.96 4.18 -0.07
CA ASP A 22 -12.27 5.14 0.79
C ASP A 22 -10.80 4.71 1.00
N PRO A 23 -9.88 5.67 1.17
CA PRO A 23 -8.51 5.38 1.56
C PRO A 23 -8.47 4.68 2.93
N ILE A 24 -7.44 3.85 3.15
CA ILE A 24 -7.18 3.30 4.48
C ILE A 24 -6.47 4.35 5.33
N ARG A 25 -6.75 4.32 6.64
CA ARG A 25 -6.07 5.16 7.63
C ARG A 25 -5.09 4.33 8.42
N LEU A 26 -3.84 4.77 8.43
CA LEU A 26 -2.81 4.16 9.27
C LEU A 26 -2.76 4.88 10.62
N ASP A 27 -2.74 4.09 11.68
CA ASP A 27 -2.58 4.59 13.04
C ASP A 27 -1.11 4.99 13.27
N ARG A 28 -0.88 6.10 13.99
CA ARG A 28 0.46 6.70 14.18
C ARG A 28 1.30 5.98 15.25
N GLU A 29 1.45 4.67 15.13
CA GLU A 29 2.44 3.96 15.92
C GLU A 29 3.83 4.17 15.32
N LYS A 30 4.74 4.75 16.12
CA LYS A 30 6.00 5.36 15.66
C LYS A 30 6.95 4.41 14.93
N HIS A 31 6.75 3.10 15.01
CA HIS A 31 7.58 2.09 14.34
C HIS A 31 6.99 1.59 13.01
N ASP A 32 5.68 1.78 12.77
CA ASP A 32 5.03 1.27 11.56
C ASP A 32 5.21 2.21 10.35
N ILE A 33 5.29 3.52 10.59
CA ILE A 33 5.47 4.52 9.53
C ILE A 33 6.80 4.32 8.77
N ASP A 34 7.88 4.01 9.47
CA ASP A 34 9.19 3.77 8.85
C ASP A 34 9.16 2.56 7.91
N ALA A 35 8.47 1.48 8.28
CA ALA A 35 8.30 0.30 7.44
C ALA A 35 7.51 0.62 6.16
N TYR A 36 6.46 1.45 6.28
CA TYR A 36 5.69 1.90 5.11
C TYR A 36 6.52 2.78 4.18
N LEU A 37 7.25 3.77 4.73
CA LEU A 37 8.13 4.64 3.94
C LEU A 37 9.20 3.84 3.20
N PHE A 38 9.81 2.86 3.88
CA PHE A 38 10.77 1.95 3.27
C PHE A 38 10.15 1.17 2.11
N ALA A 39 8.97 0.57 2.30
CA ALA A 39 8.32 -0.24 1.28
C ALA A 39 7.90 0.60 0.07
N VAL A 40 7.35 1.81 0.28
CA VAL A 40 7.02 2.74 -0.81
C VAL A 40 8.25 3.15 -1.60
N GLU A 41 9.36 3.47 -0.93
CA GLU A 41 10.62 3.78 -1.59
C GLU A 41 11.17 2.60 -2.41
N ARG A 42 11.04 1.37 -1.91
CA ARG A 42 11.44 0.15 -2.63
C ARG A 42 10.58 -0.09 -3.85
N MET A 43 9.26 0.12 -3.76
CA MET A 43 8.37 0.06 -4.91
C MET A 43 8.77 1.10 -5.97
N ALA A 44 9.02 2.35 -5.56
CA ALA A 44 9.39 3.42 -6.48
C ALA A 44 10.71 3.09 -7.21
N LYS A 45 11.74 2.65 -6.47
CA LYS A 45 13.01 2.19 -7.06
C LYS A 45 12.82 1.01 -8.02
N SER A 46 11.91 0.09 -7.73
CA SER A 46 11.59 -1.05 -8.60
C SER A 46 10.92 -0.59 -9.90
N ALA A 47 9.94 0.31 -9.81
CA ALA A 47 9.27 0.90 -10.97
C ALA A 47 10.26 1.66 -11.86
N MET A 48 11.17 2.46 -11.28
CA MET A 48 12.24 3.14 -12.03
C MET A 48 13.14 2.15 -12.78
N LYS A 49 13.52 1.02 -12.17
CA LYS A 49 14.33 -0.02 -12.83
C LYS A 49 13.62 -0.71 -14.00
N LYS A 50 12.29 -0.71 -13.99
CA LYS A 50 11.44 -1.28 -15.05
C LYS A 50 10.99 -0.26 -16.09
N ASP A 51 11.46 0.99 -15.99
CA ASP A 51 11.04 2.12 -16.83
C ASP A 51 9.53 2.47 -16.69
N GLU A 52 8.93 2.12 -15.55
CA GLU A 52 7.54 2.43 -15.20
C GLU A 52 7.48 3.83 -14.53
N LEU A 53 7.93 4.87 -15.23
CA LEU A 53 8.16 6.21 -14.65
C LEU A 53 6.91 6.83 -14.02
N ARG A 54 5.74 6.60 -14.59
CA ARG A 54 4.46 7.08 -14.04
C ARG A 54 4.18 6.47 -12.67
N GLU A 55 4.46 5.18 -12.51
CA GLU A 55 4.27 4.46 -11.25
C GLU A 55 5.31 4.90 -10.22
N ALA A 56 6.57 5.06 -10.64
CA ALA A 56 7.61 5.59 -9.77
C ALA A 56 7.24 6.98 -9.21
N HIS A 57 6.74 7.89 -10.04
CA HIS A 57 6.32 9.21 -9.60
C HIS A 57 5.14 9.14 -8.62
N ARG A 58 4.11 8.36 -8.93
CA ARG A 58 2.95 8.12 -8.06
C ARG A 58 3.36 7.62 -6.67
N LEU A 59 4.34 6.72 -6.60
CA LEU A 59 4.86 6.18 -5.35
C LEU A 59 5.70 7.20 -4.57
N LEU A 60 6.45 8.07 -5.25
CA LEU A 60 7.17 9.15 -4.59
C LEU A 60 6.22 10.22 -4.03
N ASP A 61 5.13 10.52 -4.73
CA ASP A 61 4.07 11.41 -4.23
C ASP A 61 3.39 10.82 -3.00
N LEU A 62 3.10 9.51 -3.02
CA LEU A 62 2.58 8.80 -1.85
C LEU A 62 3.55 8.87 -0.67
N ARG A 63 4.84 8.61 -0.91
CA ARG A 63 5.88 8.73 0.13
C ARG A 63 5.90 10.12 0.74
N GLY A 64 5.87 11.17 -0.09
CA GLY A 64 5.84 12.56 0.36
C GLY A 64 4.58 12.88 1.18
N SER A 65 3.44 12.29 0.81
CA SER A 65 2.17 12.46 1.53
C SER A 65 2.19 11.78 2.91
N ILE A 66 2.78 10.58 3.00
CA ILE A 66 2.97 9.87 4.27
C ILE A 66 3.91 10.65 5.19
N ASP A 67 5.07 11.05 4.67
CA ASP A 67 6.12 11.80 5.39
C ASP A 67 5.59 13.16 5.89
N GLY A 68 4.87 13.88 5.03
CA GLY A 68 4.23 15.15 5.40
C GLY A 68 3.14 14.97 6.47
N SER A 69 2.28 13.96 6.32
CA SER A 69 1.21 13.70 7.28
C SER A 69 1.76 13.31 8.66
N ASP A 70 2.81 12.48 8.71
CA ASP A 70 3.44 12.14 9.99
C ASP A 70 4.15 13.33 10.62
N GLY A 71 4.89 14.13 9.83
CA GLY A 71 5.58 15.33 10.31
C GLY A 71 4.62 16.39 10.89
N GLU A 72 3.43 16.53 10.31
CA GLU A 72 2.37 17.42 10.80
C GLU A 72 1.47 16.81 11.89
N GLY A 73 1.69 15.53 12.17
CA GLY A 73 0.95 14.75 13.13
C GLY A 73 -0.51 14.46 12.77
N ARG A 74 -0.83 14.47 11.48
CA ARG A 74 -2.14 14.12 10.93
C ARG A 74 -2.23 12.61 10.69
N ASN A 75 -3.45 12.11 10.55
CA ASN A 75 -3.66 10.74 10.13
C ASN A 75 -3.11 10.54 8.72
N VAL A 76 -2.42 9.42 8.50
CA VAL A 76 -1.91 9.04 7.19
C VAL A 76 -3.03 8.32 6.44
N GLU A 77 -3.49 8.91 5.33
CA GLU A 77 -4.48 8.31 4.43
C GLU A 77 -3.77 7.75 3.20
N ILE A 78 -3.98 6.46 2.91
CA ILE A 78 -3.38 5.77 1.77
C ILE A 78 -4.49 5.26 0.86
N PRO A 79 -4.48 5.57 -0.45
CA PRO A 79 -5.41 4.98 -1.42
C PRO A 79 -5.42 3.46 -1.32
N ARG A 80 -6.58 2.84 -1.43
CA ARG A 80 -6.72 1.39 -1.18
C ARG A 80 -5.91 0.56 -2.17
N SER A 81 -5.77 1.02 -3.41
CA SER A 81 -4.92 0.39 -4.41
C SER A 81 -3.44 0.46 -4.03
N ASP A 82 -3.00 1.52 -3.35
CA ASP A 82 -1.66 1.64 -2.81
C ASP A 82 -1.45 0.74 -1.59
N ALA A 83 -2.43 0.68 -0.70
CA ALA A 83 -2.40 -0.21 0.45
C ALA A 83 -2.24 -1.68 0.04
N LEU A 84 -2.94 -2.13 -1.02
CA LEU A 84 -2.78 -3.49 -1.55
C LEU A 84 -1.37 -3.75 -2.08
N ARG A 85 -0.81 -2.82 -2.86
CA ARG A 85 0.56 -2.92 -3.37
C ARG A 85 1.59 -2.91 -2.25
N LEU A 86 1.33 -2.10 -1.22
CA LEU A 86 2.15 -1.96 -0.03
C LEU A 86 2.16 -3.27 0.77
N SER A 87 0.99 -3.87 1.03
CA SER A 87 0.85 -5.19 1.67
C SER A 87 1.70 -6.25 0.96
N VAL A 88 1.52 -6.43 -0.35
CA VAL A 88 2.28 -7.42 -1.15
C VAL A 88 3.79 -7.19 -1.08
N THR A 89 4.22 -5.92 -1.09
CA THR A 89 5.64 -5.57 -1.02
C THR A 89 6.22 -5.81 0.36
N LEU A 90 5.47 -5.53 1.43
CA LEU A 90 5.90 -5.78 2.80
C LEU A 90 6.02 -7.26 3.09
N HIS A 91 5.05 -8.09 2.65
CA HIS A 91 5.14 -9.55 2.69
C HIS A 91 6.42 -10.04 2.00
N SER A 92 6.67 -9.57 0.77
CA SER A 92 7.88 -9.92 0.02
C SER A 92 9.18 -9.43 0.67
N TYR A 93 9.13 -8.36 1.46
CA TYR A 93 10.29 -7.83 2.17
C TYR A 93 10.56 -8.64 3.45
N ARG A 94 9.52 -8.97 4.21
CA ARG A 94 9.59 -9.83 5.38
C ARG A 94 10.23 -11.18 5.04
N GLU A 95 9.77 -11.85 3.99
CA GLU A 95 10.35 -13.14 3.57
C GLU A 95 11.85 -13.02 3.29
N LYS A 96 12.30 -11.92 2.67
CA LYS A 96 13.74 -11.68 2.44
C LYS A 96 14.52 -11.42 3.73
N LEU A 97 13.91 -10.82 4.75
CA LEU A 97 14.56 -10.64 6.04
C LEU A 97 14.75 -12.00 6.72
N LEU A 98 13.74 -12.87 6.67
CA LEU A 98 13.82 -14.25 7.16
C LEU A 98 14.88 -15.07 6.41
N ASP A 99 14.92 -14.98 5.08
CA ASP A 99 15.94 -15.64 4.25
C ASP A 99 17.37 -15.21 4.63
N ASN A 100 17.54 -13.97 5.11
CA ASN A 100 18.82 -13.42 5.55
C ASN A 100 19.10 -13.64 7.04
N GLY A 101 18.19 -14.30 7.78
CA GLY A 101 18.33 -14.56 9.22
C GLY A 101 18.03 -13.36 10.12
N ASP A 102 17.40 -12.29 9.61
CA ASP A 102 17.03 -11.10 10.38
C ASP A 102 15.59 -11.21 10.91
N GLU A 103 15.41 -12.07 11.92
CA GLU A 103 14.10 -12.35 12.51
C GLU A 103 13.49 -11.14 13.25
N VAL A 104 14.32 -10.28 13.83
CA VAL A 104 13.86 -9.09 14.58
C VAL A 104 13.20 -8.11 13.61
N SER A 105 13.90 -7.73 12.55
CA SER A 105 13.33 -6.82 11.54
C SER A 105 12.14 -7.47 10.82
N ALA A 106 12.16 -8.80 10.59
CA ALA A 106 11.03 -9.50 10.00
C ALA A 106 9.77 -9.42 10.89
N SER A 107 9.93 -9.52 12.21
CA SER A 107 8.83 -9.36 13.17
C SER A 107 8.29 -7.93 13.19
N ASP A 108 9.14 -6.92 13.08
CA ASP A 108 8.71 -5.53 13.00
C ASP A 108 7.88 -5.29 11.73
N VAL A 109 8.30 -5.83 10.59
CA VAL A 109 7.55 -5.74 9.32
C VAL A 109 6.23 -6.52 9.38
N GLU A 110 6.19 -7.68 10.04
CA GLU A 110 4.96 -8.48 10.22
C GLU A 110 3.84 -7.68 10.91
N ARG A 111 4.21 -6.83 11.88
CA ARG A 111 3.25 -5.94 12.53
C ARG A 111 2.60 -4.98 11.53
N SER A 112 3.41 -4.33 10.71
CA SER A 112 2.95 -3.39 9.69
C SER A 112 2.10 -4.09 8.60
N VAL A 113 2.47 -5.31 8.22
CA VAL A 113 1.67 -6.17 7.34
C VAL A 113 0.29 -6.43 7.94
N THR A 114 0.26 -6.89 9.21
CA THR A 114 -0.98 -7.23 9.91
C THR A 114 -1.92 -6.03 9.98
N ILE A 115 -1.40 -4.83 10.27
CA ILE A 115 -2.21 -3.61 10.33
C ILE A 115 -2.85 -3.30 8.98
N ILE A 116 -2.06 -3.30 7.89
CA ILE A 116 -2.59 -3.02 6.55
C ILE A 116 -3.63 -4.07 6.15
N ASP A 117 -3.33 -5.36 6.34
CA ASP A 117 -4.23 -6.45 5.95
C ASP A 117 -5.55 -6.36 6.73
N GLN A 118 -5.52 -6.07 8.03
CA GLN A 118 -6.74 -5.82 8.81
C GLN A 118 -7.57 -4.64 8.29
N LYS A 119 -6.93 -3.51 7.95
CA LYS A 119 -7.65 -2.33 7.40
C LYS A 119 -8.21 -2.62 6.00
N LEU A 120 -7.52 -3.46 5.22
CA LEU A 120 -8.02 -3.98 3.95
C LEU A 120 -9.18 -4.97 4.14
N GLU A 121 -9.19 -5.77 5.20
CA GLU A 121 -10.29 -6.71 5.47
C GLU A 121 -11.54 -6.03 6.04
N GLN A 122 -11.40 -5.06 6.94
CA GLN A 122 -12.52 -4.38 7.63
C GLN A 122 -13.59 -3.84 6.66
N ARG A 123 -13.18 -3.22 5.54
CA ARG A 123 -14.10 -2.69 4.53
C ARG A 123 -14.69 -3.77 3.61
N SER A 124 -13.99 -4.89 3.43
CA SER A 124 -14.50 -6.03 2.64
C SER A 124 -15.67 -6.71 3.37
N ALA A 125 -15.66 -6.71 4.70
CA ALA A 125 -16.77 -7.20 5.52
C ALA A 125 -17.99 -6.26 5.52
N GLU A 126 -17.77 -4.94 5.49
CA GLU A 126 -18.85 -3.95 5.42
C GLU A 126 -19.57 -3.97 4.05
N MET A 127 -18.83 -4.14 2.95
CA MET A 127 -19.44 -4.27 1.61
C MET A 127 -20.13 -5.62 1.36
N GLY A 128 -19.77 -6.68 2.09
CA GLY A 128 -20.46 -7.96 2.03
C GLY A 128 -21.79 -8.00 2.80
N SER A 129 -22.08 -6.94 3.57
CA SER A 129 -23.28 -6.84 4.43
C SER A 129 -24.41 -6.01 3.81
N GLU A 130 -24.19 -5.39 2.65
CA GLU A 130 -25.21 -4.60 1.92
C GLU A 130 -25.99 -5.41 0.86
N ASP A 131 -25.69 -6.70 0.70
CA ASP A 131 -26.37 -7.63 -0.23
C ASP A 131 -27.34 -8.63 0.48
N GLN A 132 -28.01 -8.21 1.56
CA GLN A 132 -29.11 -8.98 2.18
C GLN A 132 -30.40 -8.16 2.34
#